data_AF-A0A3L6EFD1-F1
#
_entry.id   AF-A0A3L6EFD1-F1
#
_cell.length_a   1.000
_cell.length_b   1.000
_cell.length_c   1.000
_cell.angle_alpha   90.00
_cell.angle_beta   90.00
_cell.angle_gamma   90.00
#
_symmetry.space_group_name_H-M   'P 1'
#
loop_
_entity.id
_entity.type
_entity.pdbx_description
1 polymer ?
#
loop_
_entity_poly.entity_id
_entity_poly.type
_entity_poly.pdbx_seq_one_letter_code
_entity_poly.pdbx_strand_id
1 'polypeptide(L)'
;MASAPTPPPLLPVTNPAPGSSPAAAGGSDAPIATPALRLLLSRLSDTARRSLSDRRPWGELLDRSAFSKPDSLSDATSRLRRNLAYFRVNYAAVVAFALGASLLAHPFSLLILLGLLAAWCFLYLFRASDQPVALFGRTFSDRETLLGLVGASFVLLFFTSVASLIISGLLVGGALVAAHGAFRVPEDLFLDEPNAAPGNSAAQGLLSFLGAPGSGV
;
A
#
# COMPACT_ATOMS: atom_id res chain seq x y z
N MET A 1 47.51 83.37 35.44
CA MET A 1 47.71 82.64 36.72
C MET A 1 46.36 82.53 37.42
N ALA A 2 46.12 81.41 38.10
CA ALA A 2 44.89 80.95 38.77
C ALA A 2 43.98 80.01 37.93
N SER A 3 43.99 78.74 38.34
CA SER A 3 43.40 77.54 37.74
C SER A 3 41.88 77.43 37.90
N ALA A 4 41.23 76.83 36.91
CA ALA A 4 39.83 76.42 36.92
C ALA A 4 39.62 75.06 37.64
N PRO A 5 38.46 74.81 38.26
CA PRO A 5 38.14 73.52 38.88
C PRO A 5 37.61 72.48 37.87
N THR A 6 38.02 71.23 38.06
CA THR A 6 37.69 70.04 37.24
C THR A 6 36.31 69.42 37.59
N PRO A 7 35.48 69.04 36.61
CA PRO A 7 34.30 68.18 36.82
C PRO A 7 34.64 66.68 36.94
N PRO A 8 33.75 65.86 37.55
CA PRO A 8 34.02 64.46 37.92
C PRO A 8 34.05 63.46 36.73
N PRO A 9 34.68 62.28 36.92
CA PRO A 9 34.89 61.31 35.84
C PRO A 9 33.61 60.53 35.48
N LEU A 10 33.31 60.45 34.19
CA LEU A 10 32.26 59.60 33.62
C LEU A 10 32.77 58.16 33.47
N LEU A 11 32.01 57.18 33.97
CA LEU A 11 32.31 55.76 33.83
C LEU A 11 32.03 55.27 32.39
N PRO A 12 32.90 54.47 31.77
CA PRO A 12 32.62 53.85 30.47
C PRO A 12 31.60 52.71 30.62
N VAL A 13 30.46 52.82 29.93
CA VAL A 13 29.57 51.69 29.64
C VAL A 13 30.23 50.87 28.52
N THR A 14 30.83 49.74 28.87
CA THR A 14 31.37 48.78 27.90
C THR A 14 30.22 47.94 27.33
N ASN A 15 29.88 48.18 26.06
CA ASN A 15 29.05 47.30 25.26
C ASN A 15 29.93 46.57 24.23
N PRO A 16 30.20 45.28 24.38
CA PRO A 16 30.77 44.47 23.30
C PRO A 16 29.68 43.66 22.60
N ALA A 17 29.45 43.98 21.33
CA ALA A 17 29.00 43.01 20.32
C ALA A 17 30.24 42.45 19.58
N PRO A 18 30.09 41.52 18.64
CA PRO A 18 29.89 40.08 18.78
C PRO A 18 31.18 39.29 18.44
N GLY A 19 31.41 38.12 19.04
CA GLY A 19 32.50 37.25 18.59
C GLY A 19 32.73 35.94 19.35
N SER A 20 32.71 34.84 18.58
CA SER A 20 33.25 33.48 18.81
C SER A 20 32.44 32.41 19.59
N SER A 21 32.22 31.30 18.87
CA SER A 21 31.33 30.14 19.09
C SER A 21 31.70 29.20 20.25
N PRO A 22 30.86 28.19 20.54
CA PRO A 22 31.13 26.90 19.91
C PRO A 22 29.93 26.34 19.14
N ALA A 23 30.28 25.60 18.09
CA ALA A 23 29.37 24.85 17.24
C ALA A 23 28.43 23.97 18.08
N ALA A 24 27.17 24.38 18.18
CA ALA A 24 26.08 23.44 18.43
C ALA A 24 25.86 22.70 17.11
N ALA A 25 26.11 21.40 17.16
CA ALA A 25 25.99 20.46 16.07
C ALA A 25 24.79 20.80 15.19
N GLY A 26 25.07 20.94 13.89
CA GLY A 26 24.05 20.84 12.87
C GLY A 26 23.34 19.51 13.05
N GLY A 27 22.22 19.56 13.78
CA GLY A 27 21.17 18.56 13.70
C GLY A 27 20.82 18.52 12.23
N SER A 28 21.28 17.45 11.59
CA SER A 28 20.95 17.18 10.22
C SER A 28 19.44 17.17 10.15
N ASP A 29 18.85 18.19 9.52
CA ASP A 29 17.53 18.12 8.91
C ASP A 29 17.65 17.07 7.79
N ALA A 30 17.79 15.81 8.21
CA ALA A 30 17.57 14.68 7.35
C ALA A 30 16.09 14.72 6.98
N PRO A 31 15.74 14.72 5.69
CA PRO A 31 14.37 14.95 5.28
C PRO A 31 13.49 13.88 5.92
N ILE A 32 12.50 14.35 6.68
CA ILE A 32 11.47 13.57 7.40
C ILE A 32 10.76 12.54 6.48
N ALA A 33 10.85 12.73 5.16
CA ALA A 33 10.41 11.77 4.15
C ALA A 33 11.12 10.39 4.24
N THR A 34 12.39 10.35 4.66
CA THR A 34 13.20 9.12 4.69
C THR A 34 12.79 8.12 5.79
N PRO A 35 12.53 8.53 7.05
CA PRO A 35 12.05 7.61 8.08
C PRO A 35 10.61 7.14 7.80
N ALA A 36 9.70 8.01 7.36
CA ALA A 36 8.32 7.64 7.07
C ALA A 36 8.22 6.64 5.90
N LEU A 37 8.98 6.85 4.82
CA LEU A 37 9.06 5.92 3.70
C LEU A 37 9.64 4.57 4.13
N ARG A 38 10.71 4.56 4.94
CA ARG A 38 11.29 3.31 5.48
C ARG A 38 10.31 2.54 6.35
N LEU A 39 9.53 3.23 7.18
CA LEU A 39 8.47 2.61 7.99
C LEU A 39 7.35 2.05 7.11
N LEU A 40 6.93 2.75 6.07
CA LEU A 40 5.97 2.23 5.11
C LEU A 40 6.50 0.98 4.41
N LEU A 41 7.74 1.02 3.93
CA LEU A 41 8.43 -0.11 3.30
C LEU A 41 8.55 -1.30 4.25
N SER A 42 8.88 -1.07 5.53
CA SER A 42 8.98 -2.15 6.51
C SER A 42 7.61 -2.76 6.79
N ARG A 43 6.56 -1.94 6.96
CA ARG A 43 5.17 -2.41 7.15
C ARG A 43 4.66 -3.19 5.94
N LEU A 44 4.93 -2.71 4.72
CA LEU A 44 4.59 -3.39 3.48
C LEU A 44 5.35 -4.72 3.37
N SER A 45 6.65 -4.72 3.67
CA SER A 45 7.48 -5.93 3.67
C SER A 45 7.00 -6.96 4.68
N ASP A 46 6.67 -6.54 5.90
CA ASP A 46 6.12 -7.41 6.95
C ASP A 46 4.76 -7.98 6.54
N THR A 47 3.89 -7.14 5.95
CA THR A 47 2.58 -7.58 5.46
C THR A 47 2.72 -8.58 4.31
N ALA A 48 3.62 -8.30 3.36
CA ALA A 48 3.91 -9.20 2.26
C ALA A 48 4.48 -10.53 2.76
N ARG A 49 5.44 -10.50 3.69
CA ARG A 49 6.01 -11.70 4.30
C ARG A 49 4.96 -12.51 5.03
N ARG A 50 4.13 -11.90 5.87
CA ARG A 50 3.04 -12.58 6.58
C ARG A 50 2.04 -13.20 5.61
N SER A 51 1.65 -12.46 4.57
CA SER A 51 0.75 -12.96 3.53
C SER A 51 1.35 -14.15 2.79
N LEU A 52 2.63 -14.08 2.42
CA LEU A 52 3.35 -15.19 1.75
C LEU A 52 3.60 -16.38 2.68
N SER A 53 3.74 -16.17 3.99
CA SER A 53 3.86 -17.24 4.98
C SER A 53 2.54 -18.03 5.14
N ASP A 54 1.40 -17.39 4.91
CA ASP A 54 0.06 -18.01 4.92
C ASP A 54 -0.24 -18.80 3.62
N ARG A 55 0.76 -18.93 2.73
CA ARG A 55 0.63 -19.68 1.47
C ARG A 55 0.58 -21.18 1.71
N ARG A 56 -0.39 -21.85 1.08
CA ARG A 56 -0.46 -23.32 1.07
C ARG A 56 0.66 -23.92 0.20
N PRO A 57 1.14 -25.14 0.51
CA PRO A 57 2.10 -25.85 -0.33
C PRO A 57 1.64 -25.93 -1.79
N TRP A 58 2.53 -25.62 -2.74
CA TRP A 58 2.18 -25.69 -4.17
C TRP A 58 1.91 -27.12 -4.64
N GLY A 59 2.54 -28.12 -4.04
CA GLY A 59 2.28 -29.53 -4.34
C GLY A 59 0.85 -29.92 -4.01
N GLU A 60 0.29 -29.34 -2.96
CA GLU A 60 -1.12 -29.51 -2.62
C GLU A 60 -1.99 -28.89 -3.69
N LEU A 61 -1.77 -27.61 -4.05
CA LEU A 61 -2.52 -26.93 -5.11
C LEU A 61 -2.47 -27.68 -6.45
N LEU A 62 -1.33 -28.24 -6.83
CA LEU A 62 -1.16 -28.94 -8.10
C LEU A 62 -1.45 -30.45 -8.02
N ASP A 63 -1.99 -30.95 -6.91
CA ASP A 63 -2.28 -32.36 -6.76
C ASP A 63 -3.34 -32.83 -7.77
N ARG A 64 -2.91 -33.68 -8.71
CA ARG A 64 -3.75 -34.16 -9.81
C ARG A 64 -4.82 -35.14 -9.35
N SER A 65 -4.61 -35.87 -8.25
CA SER A 65 -5.62 -36.80 -7.72
C SER A 65 -6.84 -36.08 -7.15
N ALA A 66 -6.71 -34.82 -6.75
CA ALA A 66 -7.80 -34.04 -6.18
C ALA A 66 -8.76 -33.45 -7.23
N PHE A 67 -8.53 -33.65 -8.54
CA PHE A 67 -9.39 -33.11 -9.60
C PHE A 67 -10.49 -34.09 -10.00
N SER A 68 -11.73 -33.60 -10.04
CA SER A 68 -12.88 -34.33 -10.58
C SER A 68 -13.82 -33.38 -11.32
N LYS A 69 -14.61 -33.94 -12.25
CA LYS A 69 -15.62 -33.16 -12.97
C LYS A 69 -16.75 -32.80 -11.98
N PRO A 70 -17.19 -31.52 -11.91
CA PRO A 70 -18.33 -31.16 -11.08
C PRO A 70 -19.62 -31.71 -11.68
N ASP A 71 -20.54 -32.15 -10.81
CA ASP A 71 -21.80 -32.79 -11.23
C ASP A 71 -22.83 -31.76 -11.71
N SER A 72 -22.71 -30.52 -11.24
CA SER A 72 -23.59 -29.41 -11.62
C SER A 72 -22.89 -28.05 -11.48
N LEU A 73 -23.52 -26.99 -12.01
CA LEU A 73 -23.05 -25.61 -11.79
C LEU A 73 -23.11 -25.19 -10.32
N SER A 74 -24.10 -25.68 -9.57
CA SER A 74 -24.20 -25.45 -8.12
C SER A 74 -23.01 -26.06 -7.38
N ASP A 75 -22.65 -27.30 -7.73
CA ASP A 75 -21.48 -27.99 -7.20
C ASP A 75 -20.18 -27.24 -7.57
N ALA A 76 -20.00 -26.90 -8.84
CA ALA A 76 -18.83 -26.13 -9.31
C ALA A 76 -18.64 -24.80 -8.55
N THR A 77 -19.72 -24.04 -8.33
CA THR A 77 -19.67 -22.76 -7.59
C THR A 77 -19.42 -22.97 -6.09
N SER A 78 -19.94 -24.04 -5.49
CA SER A 78 -19.65 -24.43 -4.11
C SER A 78 -18.17 -24.79 -3.92
N ARG A 79 -17.63 -25.64 -4.79
CA ARG A 79 -16.20 -26.00 -4.81
C ARG A 79 -15.32 -24.78 -4.99
N LEU A 80 -15.66 -23.91 -5.95
CA LEU A 80 -14.92 -22.67 -6.20
C LEU A 80 -14.86 -21.81 -4.93
N ARG A 81 -15.98 -21.60 -4.25
CA ARG A 81 -16.04 -20.78 -3.03
C ARG A 81 -15.15 -21.33 -1.91
N ARG A 82 -15.21 -22.65 -1.66
CA ARG A 82 -14.39 -23.33 -0.64
C ARG A 82 -12.90 -23.21 -0.99
N ASN A 83 -12.55 -23.52 -2.24
CA ASN A 83 -11.18 -23.46 -2.71
C ASN A 83 -10.61 -22.03 -2.76
N LEU A 84 -11.43 -21.00 -3.06
CA LEU A 84 -11.03 -19.59 -3.02
C LEU A 84 -10.61 -19.15 -1.63
N ALA A 85 -11.33 -19.59 -0.59
CA ALA A 85 -10.96 -19.31 0.80
C ALA A 85 -9.69 -20.07 1.19
N TYR A 86 -9.59 -21.34 0.81
CA TYR A 86 -8.49 -22.22 1.22
C TYR A 86 -7.14 -21.87 0.55
N PHE A 87 -7.13 -21.62 -0.76
CA PHE A 87 -5.92 -21.30 -1.55
C PHE A 87 -5.77 -19.79 -1.85
N ARG A 88 -6.38 -18.91 -1.04
CA ARG A 88 -6.45 -17.45 -1.30
C ARG A 88 -5.11 -16.83 -1.71
N VAL A 89 -4.05 -17.11 -0.96
CA VAL A 89 -2.70 -16.55 -1.21
C VAL A 89 -2.10 -17.11 -2.50
N ASN A 90 -2.25 -18.41 -2.75
CA ASN A 90 -1.76 -19.04 -3.98
C ASN A 90 -2.49 -18.51 -5.22
N TYR A 91 -3.82 -18.36 -5.15
CA TYR A 91 -4.62 -17.79 -6.23
C TYR A 91 -4.29 -16.32 -6.49
N ALA A 92 -4.09 -15.53 -5.44
CA ALA A 92 -3.60 -14.17 -5.58
C ALA A 92 -2.25 -14.14 -6.30
N ALA A 93 -1.35 -15.07 -5.99
CA ALA A 93 -0.06 -15.19 -6.68
C ALA A 93 -0.22 -15.59 -8.15
N VAL A 94 -1.14 -16.49 -8.50
CA VAL A 94 -1.43 -16.87 -9.90
C VAL A 94 -1.98 -15.69 -10.70
N VAL A 95 -2.95 -14.95 -10.14
CA VAL A 95 -3.52 -13.76 -10.78
C VAL A 95 -2.47 -12.66 -10.93
N ALA A 96 -1.67 -12.42 -9.89
CA ALA A 96 -0.57 -11.45 -9.94
C ALA A 96 0.49 -11.84 -10.97
N PHE A 97 0.81 -13.13 -11.11
CA PHE A 97 1.71 -13.62 -12.14
C PHE A 97 1.13 -13.42 -13.54
N ALA A 98 -0.14 -13.76 -13.77
CA ALA A 98 -0.79 -13.56 -15.07
C ALA A 98 -0.81 -12.07 -15.47
N LEU A 99 -1.14 -11.19 -14.52
CA LEU A 99 -1.10 -9.74 -14.72
C LEU A 99 0.31 -9.23 -14.98
N GLY A 100 1.29 -9.68 -14.19
CA GLY A 100 2.69 -9.31 -14.36
C GLY A 100 3.25 -9.76 -15.71
N ALA A 101 2.98 -11.00 -16.11
CA ALA A 101 3.38 -11.53 -17.42
C ALA A 101 2.76 -10.73 -18.58
N SER A 102 1.48 -10.35 -18.47
CA SER A 102 0.78 -9.49 -19.44
C SER A 102 1.48 -8.13 -19.60
N LEU A 103 1.84 -7.49 -18.48
CA LEU A 103 2.56 -6.20 -18.50
C LEU A 103 3.99 -6.34 -19.02
N LEU A 104 4.73 -7.38 -18.60
CA LEU A 104 6.11 -7.64 -19.04
C LEU A 104 6.19 -7.93 -20.54
N ALA A 105 5.17 -8.58 -21.10
CA ALA A 105 5.07 -8.82 -22.53
C ALA A 105 4.89 -7.51 -23.34
N HIS A 106 4.53 -6.39 -22.69
CA HIS A 106 4.24 -5.11 -23.35
C HIS A 106 5.11 -3.99 -22.76
N PRO A 107 6.41 -3.95 -23.13
CA PRO A 107 7.40 -3.09 -22.48
C PRO A 107 7.09 -1.60 -22.58
N PHE A 108 6.47 -1.14 -23.67
CA PHE A 108 6.09 0.27 -23.82
C PHE A 108 5.02 0.70 -22.80
N SER A 109 3.99 -0.12 -22.61
CA SER A 109 2.94 0.12 -21.61
C SER A 109 3.50 0.08 -20.19
N LEU A 110 4.45 -0.83 -19.94
CA LEU A 110 5.18 -0.90 -18.68
C LEU A 110 6.01 0.36 -18.42
N LEU A 111 6.74 0.86 -19.42
CA LEU A 111 7.51 2.10 -19.31
C LEU A 111 6.63 3.30 -19.01
N ILE A 112 5.48 3.43 -19.68
CA ILE A 112 4.50 4.49 -19.41
C ILE A 112 4.00 4.42 -17.97
N LEU A 113 3.62 3.22 -17.50
CA LEU A 113 3.13 3.02 -16.15
C LEU A 113 4.21 3.34 -15.10
N LEU A 114 5.45 2.91 -15.34
CA LEU A 114 6.58 3.19 -14.47
C LEU A 114 6.93 4.69 -14.45
N GLY A 115 6.86 5.37 -15.60
CA GLY A 115 7.05 6.82 -15.68
C GLY A 115 5.97 7.59 -14.93
N LEU A 116 4.70 7.17 -15.04
CA LEU A 116 3.60 7.76 -14.28
C LEU A 116 3.79 7.53 -12.76
N LEU A 117 4.14 6.31 -12.36
CA LEU A 117 4.44 5.99 -10.97
C LEU A 117 5.62 6.82 -10.45
N ALA A 118 6.69 6.94 -11.23
CA ALA A 118 7.85 7.76 -10.89
C ALA A 118 7.46 9.24 -10.72
N ALA A 119 6.56 9.77 -11.56
CA ALA A 119 6.05 11.13 -11.42
C ALA A 119 5.27 11.30 -10.10
N TRP A 120 4.38 10.37 -9.75
CA TRP A 120 3.69 10.36 -8.44
C TRP A 120 4.69 10.31 -7.27
N CYS A 121 5.64 9.38 -7.30
CA CYS A 121 6.63 9.24 -6.24
C CYS A 121 7.52 10.48 -6.14
N PHE A 122 7.99 11.02 -7.27
CA PHE A 122 8.81 12.23 -7.28
C PHE A 122 8.07 13.41 -6.66
N LEU A 123 6.83 13.65 -7.08
CA LEU A 123 6.08 14.84 -6.67
C LEU A 123 5.58 14.81 -5.22
N TYR A 124 5.39 13.63 -4.63
CA TYR A 124 4.78 13.49 -3.30
C TYR A 124 5.65 12.76 -2.26
N LEU A 125 6.67 12.00 -2.67
CA LEU A 125 7.60 11.33 -1.74
C LEU A 125 8.97 12.01 -1.69
N PHE A 126 9.45 12.53 -2.82
CA PHE A 126 10.81 13.08 -2.91
C PHE A 126 10.85 14.62 -2.97
N ARG A 127 9.80 15.27 -3.47
CA ARG A 127 9.69 16.73 -3.53
C ARG A 127 9.32 17.29 -2.16
N ALA A 128 10.09 18.27 -1.69
CA ALA A 128 9.73 19.05 -0.51
C ALA A 128 8.44 19.85 -0.79
N SER A 129 7.50 19.84 0.16
CA SER A 129 6.16 20.44 -0.02
C SER A 129 6.18 21.94 -0.34
N ASP A 130 7.28 22.64 -0.05
CA ASP A 130 7.39 24.09 -0.21
C ASP A 130 7.90 24.51 -1.60
N GLN A 131 8.22 23.57 -2.51
CA GLN A 131 8.71 23.87 -3.85
C GLN A 131 7.64 23.69 -4.93
N PRO A 132 7.15 24.79 -5.56
CA PRO A 132 6.17 24.70 -6.64
C PRO A 132 6.81 24.08 -7.89
N VAL A 133 6.02 23.33 -8.66
CA VAL A 133 6.50 22.74 -9.91
C VAL A 133 6.61 23.85 -10.95
N ALA A 134 7.80 24.09 -11.47
CA ALA A 134 8.00 25.02 -12.59
C ALA A 134 8.27 24.24 -13.88
N LEU A 135 7.44 24.44 -14.91
CA LEU A 135 7.72 23.98 -16.28
C LEU A 135 7.65 25.15 -17.24
N PHE A 136 8.55 25.18 -18.23
CA PHE A 136 8.56 26.18 -19.30
C PHE A 136 8.54 27.64 -18.80
N GLY A 137 9.18 27.90 -17.66
CA GLY A 137 9.20 29.23 -17.04
C GLY A 137 7.93 29.64 -16.29
N ARG A 138 6.93 28.75 -16.16
CA ARG A 138 5.71 28.97 -15.39
C ARG A 138 5.68 28.08 -14.15
N THR A 139 5.37 28.67 -13.00
CA THR A 139 5.09 27.94 -11.76
C THR A 139 3.64 27.48 -11.71
N PHE A 140 3.44 26.21 -11.39
CA PHE A 140 2.14 25.59 -11.17
C PHE A 140 1.88 25.44 -9.68
N SER A 141 0.65 25.73 -9.28
CA SER A 141 0.17 25.43 -7.94
C SER A 141 0.06 23.93 -7.71
N ASP A 142 0.03 23.50 -6.44
CA ASP A 142 -0.13 22.08 -6.11
C ASP A 142 -1.46 21.51 -6.60
N ARG A 143 -2.53 22.32 -6.63
CA ARG A 143 -3.83 21.91 -7.18
C ARG A 143 -3.76 21.66 -8.68
N GLU A 144 -3.12 22.54 -9.44
CA GLU A 144 -2.93 22.37 -10.88
C GLU A 144 -2.04 21.15 -11.16
N THR A 145 -0.98 20.96 -10.38
CA THR A 145 -0.08 19.80 -10.50
C THR A 145 -0.82 18.50 -10.21
N LEU A 146 -1.61 18.46 -9.13
CA LEU A 146 -2.42 17.29 -8.78
C LEU A 146 -3.46 17.01 -9.86
N LEU A 147 -4.20 18.03 -10.31
CA LEU A 147 -5.22 17.88 -11.34
C LEU A 147 -4.60 17.41 -12.66
N GLY A 148 -3.44 17.97 -13.04
CA GLY A 148 -2.68 17.54 -14.21
C GLY A 148 -2.21 16.10 -14.09
N LEU A 149 -1.71 15.68 -12.93
CA LEU A 149 -1.24 14.31 -12.71
C LEU A 149 -2.38 13.29 -12.70
N VAL A 150 -3.53 13.64 -12.11
CA VAL A 150 -4.75 12.82 -12.16
C VAL A 150 -5.28 12.75 -13.60
N GLY A 151 -5.33 13.88 -14.31
CA GLY A 151 -5.74 13.94 -15.71
C GLY A 151 -4.82 13.11 -16.61
N ALA A 152 -3.49 13.22 -16.42
CA ALA A 152 -2.52 12.40 -17.12
C ALA A 152 -2.70 10.90 -16.81
N SER A 153 -2.94 10.55 -15.53
CA SER A 153 -3.24 9.18 -15.14
C SER A 153 -4.47 8.65 -15.86
N PHE A 154 -5.54 9.44 -15.94
CA PHE A 154 -6.76 9.09 -16.66
C PHE A 154 -6.49 8.91 -18.15
N VAL A 155 -5.85 9.89 -18.81
CA VAL A 155 -5.52 9.80 -20.24
C VAL A 155 -4.68 8.56 -20.52
N LEU A 156 -3.64 8.31 -19.72
CA LEU A 156 -2.81 7.11 -19.88
C LEU A 156 -3.62 5.83 -19.71
N LEU A 157 -4.46 5.73 -18.68
CA LEU A 157 -5.27 4.53 -18.46
C LEU A 157 -6.26 4.26 -19.61
N PHE A 158 -6.89 5.30 -20.17
CA PHE A 158 -7.93 5.15 -21.18
C PHE A 158 -7.41 5.13 -22.62
N PHE A 159 -6.33 5.84 -22.93
CA PHE A 159 -5.79 5.96 -24.28
C PHE A 159 -4.60 5.05 -24.56
N THR A 160 -4.09 4.32 -23.56
CA THR A 160 -3.07 3.28 -23.78
C THR A 160 -3.67 1.88 -23.60
N SER A 161 -2.90 0.85 -23.99
CA SER A 161 -3.27 -0.54 -23.75
C SER A 161 -3.19 -0.97 -22.27
N VAL A 162 -2.84 -0.08 -21.34
CA VAL A 162 -2.69 -0.45 -19.93
C VAL A 162 -4.00 -1.00 -19.36
N ALA A 163 -5.14 -0.35 -19.60
CA ALA A 163 -6.42 -0.84 -19.11
C ALA A 163 -6.77 -2.22 -19.70
N SER A 164 -6.56 -2.42 -21.01
CA SER A 164 -6.84 -3.71 -21.64
C SER A 164 -5.91 -4.81 -21.14
N LEU A 165 -4.65 -4.51 -20.83
CA LEU A 165 -3.70 -5.46 -20.24
C LEU A 165 -4.07 -5.88 -18.82
N ILE A 166 -4.57 -4.93 -18.03
CA ILE A 166 -5.07 -5.22 -16.69
C ILE A 166 -6.28 -6.13 -16.79
N ILE A 167 -7.27 -5.76 -17.62
CA ILE A 167 -8.49 -6.55 -17.82
C ILE A 167 -8.15 -7.95 -18.34
N SER A 168 -7.29 -8.06 -19.36
CA SER A 168 -6.92 -9.36 -19.92
C SER A 168 -6.16 -10.22 -18.92
N GLY A 169 -5.22 -9.64 -18.16
CA GLY A 169 -4.49 -10.35 -17.11
C GLY A 169 -5.42 -10.86 -16.00
N LEU A 170 -6.37 -10.03 -15.57
CA LEU A 170 -7.39 -10.41 -14.58
C LEU A 170 -8.34 -11.49 -15.12
N LEU A 171 -8.76 -11.39 -16.37
CA LEU A 171 -9.62 -12.40 -17.00
C LEU A 171 -8.91 -13.74 -17.12
N VAL A 172 -7.66 -13.75 -17.60
CA VAL A 172 -6.86 -14.98 -17.72
C VAL A 172 -6.58 -15.58 -16.35
N GLY A 173 -6.08 -14.78 -15.40
CA GLY A 173 -5.81 -15.25 -14.04
C GLY A 173 -7.08 -15.74 -13.34
N GLY A 174 -8.18 -14.98 -13.46
CA GLY A 174 -9.48 -15.34 -12.92
C GLY A 174 -10.05 -16.62 -13.54
N ALA A 175 -9.93 -16.81 -14.84
CA ALA A 175 -10.34 -18.03 -15.52
C ALA A 175 -9.53 -19.25 -15.06
N LEU A 176 -8.21 -19.11 -14.88
CA LEU A 176 -7.36 -20.17 -14.34
C LEU A 176 -7.76 -20.55 -12.91
N VAL A 177 -7.97 -19.56 -12.05
CA VAL A 177 -8.42 -19.79 -10.67
C VAL A 177 -9.82 -20.38 -10.62
N ALA A 178 -10.74 -19.91 -11.47
CA ALA A 178 -12.10 -20.43 -11.56
C ALA A 178 -12.12 -21.87 -12.03
N ALA A 179 -11.37 -22.20 -13.08
CA ALA A 179 -11.21 -23.56 -13.57
C ALA A 179 -10.59 -24.45 -12.49
N HIS A 180 -9.47 -24.03 -11.90
CA HIS A 180 -8.84 -24.80 -10.83
C HIS A 180 -9.80 -25.03 -9.64
N GLY A 181 -10.43 -23.98 -9.12
CA GLY A 181 -11.32 -24.05 -7.96
C GLY A 181 -12.62 -24.81 -8.21
N ALA A 182 -13.14 -24.83 -9.44
CA ALA A 182 -14.34 -25.57 -9.79
C ALA A 182 -14.10 -27.08 -9.97
N PHE A 183 -12.93 -27.46 -10.49
CA PHE A 183 -12.59 -28.86 -10.78
C PHE A 183 -11.85 -29.56 -9.64
N ARG A 184 -11.27 -28.82 -8.69
CA ARG A 184 -10.65 -29.40 -7.50
C ARG A 184 -11.70 -29.76 -6.45
N VAL A 185 -11.72 -31.00 -5.99
CA VAL A 185 -12.52 -31.44 -4.84
C VAL A 185 -11.97 -30.78 -3.58
N PRO A 186 -12.77 -29.97 -2.86
CA PRO A 186 -12.35 -29.41 -1.58
C PRO A 186 -12.16 -30.55 -0.58
N GLU A 187 -11.04 -30.56 0.13
CA GLU A 187 -10.88 -31.42 1.30
C GLU A 187 -11.90 -30.97 2.37
N ASP A 188 -12.59 -31.93 2.98
CA ASP A 188 -13.64 -31.65 3.96
C ASP A 188 -13.05 -31.17 5.28
N LEU A 189 -12.68 -29.89 5.33
CA LEU A 189 -12.27 -29.16 6.55
C LEU A 189 -13.47 -28.69 7.40
N PHE A 190 -14.66 -29.27 7.23
CA PHE A 190 -15.89 -28.89 7.96
C PHE A 190 -16.85 -30.05 8.18
N LEU A 191 -16.36 -31.19 8.64
CA LEU A 191 -17.24 -32.21 9.25
C LEU A 191 -17.54 -31.94 10.74
N ASP A 192 -17.22 -30.76 11.27
CA ASP A 192 -17.60 -30.31 12.62
C ASP A 192 -18.12 -28.85 12.62
N GLU A 193 -19.18 -28.56 11.87
CA GLU A 193 -20.06 -27.43 12.23
C GLU A 193 -21.53 -27.82 11.93
N PRO A 194 -22.18 -28.62 12.79
CA PRO A 194 -23.61 -28.83 12.70
C PRO A 194 -24.33 -27.53 13.09
N ASN A 195 -24.49 -26.61 12.12
CA ASN A 195 -25.39 -25.43 12.07
C ASN A 195 -24.73 -24.15 11.52
N ALA A 196 -24.16 -24.19 10.32
CA ALA A 196 -23.92 -22.96 9.54
C ALA A 196 -25.20 -22.53 8.81
N ALA A 197 -26.19 -22.01 9.55
CA ALA A 197 -27.27 -21.23 8.96
C ALA A 197 -26.71 -19.89 8.42
N PRO A 198 -27.09 -19.45 7.20
CA PRO A 198 -26.56 -18.22 6.63
C PRO A 198 -27.19 -17.00 7.30
N GLY A 199 -26.46 -16.35 8.22
CA GLY A 199 -26.87 -15.00 8.67
C GLY A 199 -26.52 -14.56 10.10
N ASN A 200 -25.92 -15.38 10.97
CA ASN A 200 -25.94 -15.07 12.41
C ASN A 200 -24.60 -14.78 13.12
N SER A 201 -23.46 -14.79 12.44
CA SER A 201 -22.15 -14.68 13.11
C SER A 201 -21.89 -13.32 13.77
N ALA A 202 -22.37 -12.22 13.17
CA ALA A 202 -22.16 -10.87 13.72
C ALA A 202 -23.19 -10.52 14.84
N ALA A 203 -24.42 -11.02 14.73
CA ALA A 203 -25.47 -10.79 15.72
C ALA A 203 -25.25 -11.63 16.99
N GLN A 204 -24.74 -12.86 16.87
CA GLN A 204 -24.46 -13.73 18.01
C GLN A 204 -23.31 -13.21 18.89
N GLY A 205 -22.29 -12.57 18.30
CA GLY A 205 -21.20 -11.93 19.06
C GLY A 205 -21.64 -10.68 19.83
N LEU A 206 -22.65 -9.97 19.33
CA LEU A 206 -23.26 -8.83 20.02
C LEU A 206 -24.21 -9.27 21.15
N LEU A 207 -24.91 -10.39 20.97
CA LEU A 207 -25.80 -10.94 21.99
C LEU A 207 -25.05 -11.64 23.14
N SER A 208 -23.87 -12.21 22.88
CA SER A 208 -23.01 -12.77 23.94
C SER A 208 -22.37 -11.69 24.81
N PHE A 209 -22.15 -10.48 24.26
CA PHE A 209 -21.65 -9.31 25.00
C PHE A 209 -22.72 -8.67 25.92
N LEU A 210 -24.01 -8.83 25.60
CA LEU A 210 -25.12 -8.26 26.37
C LEU A 210 -25.71 -9.20 27.44
N GLY A 211 -25.28 -10.48 27.46
CA GLY A 211 -25.85 -11.51 28.33
C GLY A 211 -25.22 -11.65 29.72
N ALA A 212 -24.25 -10.81 30.10
CA ALA A 212 -23.54 -10.94 31.38
C ALA A 212 -23.77 -9.75 32.32
N PRO A 213 -24.79 -9.80 33.18
CA PRO A 213 -24.77 -9.11 34.47
C PRO A 213 -24.37 -10.09 35.57
N GLY A 214 -23.28 -9.77 36.26
CA GLY A 214 -22.86 -10.49 37.46
C GLY A 214 -23.81 -10.27 38.63
N SER A 215 -23.93 -11.28 39.49
CA SER A 215 -24.23 -11.07 40.90
C SER A 215 -23.39 -12.04 41.73
N GLY A 216 -22.22 -11.57 42.14
CA GLY A 216 -21.62 -12.03 43.38
C GLY A 216 -22.07 -11.09 44.49
N VAL A 217 -22.85 -11.61 45.44
CA VAL A 217 -22.71 -11.47 46.90
C VAL A 217 -23.27 -12.74 47.50
#